data_AF-A0A2D8M4V7-F1
#
_entry.id   AF-A0A2D8M4V7-F1
#
_cell.length_a   1.000
_cell.length_b   1.000
_cell.length_c   1.000
_cell.angle_alpha   90.00
_cell.angle_beta   90.00
_cell.angle_gamma   90.00
#
_symmetry.space_group_name_H-M   'P 1'
#
loop_
_entity.id
_entity.type
_entity.pdbx_description
1 polymer ?
#
loop_
_entity_poly.entity_id
_entity_poly.type
_entity_poly.pdbx_seq_one_letter_code
_entity_poly.pdbx_strand_id
1 'polypeptide(L)'
;MITVAEEFEITQWEDIVSKFTKTFNGLGTVLHNEKIASFTSKAPDVETGIAIYSDGQFSAAMPLHGIDSVVKKVIFNHESITLKGDSIDYTYRIPPQILKRRGE
;
A
#
# COMPACT_ATOMS: atom_id res chain seq x y z
N MET A 1 6.03 -12.42 18.29
CA MET A 1 4.89 -12.83 17.45
C MET A 1 5.36 -12.77 16.01
N ILE A 2 5.25 -13.85 15.25
CA ILE A 2 5.63 -13.85 13.83
C ILE A 2 4.48 -13.16 13.08
N THR A 3 4.67 -11.93 12.63
CA THR A 3 3.72 -11.30 11.71
C THR A 3 3.84 -12.02 10.38
N VAL A 4 2.85 -12.86 10.07
CA VAL A 4 2.75 -13.55 8.80
C VAL A 4 2.38 -12.52 7.74
N ALA A 5 3.13 -12.48 6.63
CA ALA A 5 2.77 -11.68 5.47
C ALA A 5 1.43 -12.19 4.92
N GLU A 6 0.49 -11.29 4.65
CA GLU A 6 -0.79 -11.65 4.05
C GLU A 6 -0.77 -11.30 2.56
N GLU A 7 -1.03 -12.30 1.73
CA GLU A 7 -0.94 -12.19 0.27
C GLU A 7 -2.33 -12.27 -0.36
N PHE A 8 -2.59 -11.40 -1.33
CA PHE A 8 -3.85 -11.34 -2.06
C PHE A 8 -3.57 -11.21 -3.56
N GLU A 9 -4.34 -11.92 -4.39
CA GLU A 9 -4.39 -11.65 -5.82
C GLU A 9 -5.15 -10.33 -6.06
N ILE A 10 -4.81 -9.58 -7.12
CA ILE A 10 -5.43 -8.29 -7.44
C ILE A 10 -6.95 -8.40 -7.64
N THR A 11 -7.42 -9.57 -8.05
CA THR A 11 -8.84 -9.90 -8.20
C THR A 11 -9.59 -9.99 -6.87
N GLN A 12 -8.88 -10.14 -5.74
CA GLN A 12 -9.43 -10.11 -4.38
C GLN A 12 -9.52 -8.67 -3.87
N TRP A 13 -10.11 -7.79 -4.66
CA TRP A 13 -10.06 -6.34 -4.42
C TRP A 13 -10.66 -5.93 -3.07
N GLU A 14 -11.79 -6.51 -2.66
CA GLU A 14 -12.43 -6.20 -1.38
C GLU A 14 -11.53 -6.56 -0.18
N ASP A 15 -10.84 -7.70 -0.26
CA ASP A 15 -9.89 -8.14 0.77
C ASP A 15 -8.67 -7.19 0.81
N ILE A 16 -8.17 -6.79 -0.36
CA ILE A 16 -7.08 -5.81 -0.50
C ILE A 16 -7.47 -4.49 0.15
N VAL A 17 -8.66 -3.94 -0.16
CA VAL A 17 -9.14 -2.68 0.42
C VAL A 17 -9.28 -2.81 1.94
N SER A 18 -9.89 -3.89 2.43
CA SER A 18 -10.04 -4.16 3.86
C SER A 18 -8.69 -4.21 4.56
N LYS A 19 -7.71 -4.91 3.98
CA LYS A 19 -6.37 -5.03 4.55
C LYS A 19 -5.55 -3.75 4.44
N PHE A 20 -5.66 -3.04 3.33
CA PHE A 20 -5.00 -1.75 3.10
C PHE A 20 -5.46 -0.73 4.13
N THR A 21 -6.77 -0.60 4.33
CA THR A 21 -7.36 0.29 5.33
C THR A 21 -6.88 -0.07 6.73
N LYS A 22 -6.84 -1.36 7.10
CA LYS A 22 -6.29 -1.80 8.40
C LYS A 22 -4.80 -1.49 8.54
N THR A 23 -4.01 -1.68 7.49
CA THR A 23 -2.55 -1.46 7.50
C THR A 23 -2.21 0.00 7.73
N PHE A 24 -2.94 0.93 7.10
CA PHE A 24 -2.70 2.37 7.20
C PHE A 24 -3.61 3.09 8.20
N ASN A 25 -4.46 2.37 8.93
CA ASN A 25 -5.36 2.97 9.90
C ASN A 25 -4.58 3.79 10.94
N GLY A 26 -4.97 5.05 11.14
CA GLY A 26 -4.31 5.98 12.06
C GLY A 26 -2.99 6.59 11.55
N LEU A 27 -2.43 6.10 10.45
CA LEU A 27 -1.13 6.56 9.93
C LEU A 27 -1.20 7.78 9.02
N GLY A 28 -2.40 8.12 8.53
CA GLY A 28 -2.59 9.20 7.58
C GLY A 28 -4.03 9.26 7.07
N THR A 29 -4.19 9.72 5.84
CA THR A 29 -5.47 9.69 5.12
C THR A 29 -5.51 8.45 4.25
N VAL A 30 -6.50 7.60 4.47
CA VAL A 30 -6.79 6.46 3.61
C VAL A 30 -8.07 6.76 2.84
N LEU A 31 -8.03 6.64 1.52
CA LEU A 31 -9.19 6.74 0.65
C LEU A 31 -9.33 5.44 -0.12
N HIS A 32 -10.56 4.95 -0.26
CA HIS A 32 -10.81 3.80 -1.11
C HIS A 32 -12.19 3.87 -1.76
N ASN A 33 -12.32 3.22 -2.91
CA ASN A 33 -13.59 2.94 -3.57
C ASN A 33 -13.45 1.62 -4.37
N GLU A 34 -14.42 1.34 -5.24
CA GLU A 34 -14.44 0.13 -6.07
C GLU A 34 -13.25 0.00 -7.03
N LYS A 35 -12.49 1.07 -7.26
CA LYS A 35 -11.42 1.15 -8.26
C LYS A 35 -10.05 1.53 -7.73
N ILE A 36 -9.96 2.19 -6.57
CA ILE A 36 -8.69 2.67 -6.00
C ILE A 36 -8.67 2.49 -4.49
N ALA A 37 -7.50 2.15 -3.95
CA ALA A 37 -7.15 2.23 -2.55
C ALA A 37 -5.87 3.05 -2.43
N SER A 38 -5.91 4.17 -1.72
CA SER A 38 -4.79 5.08 -1.59
C SER A 38 -4.53 5.52 -0.16
N PHE A 39 -3.27 5.74 0.13
CA PHE A 39 -2.74 6.26 1.37
C PHE A 39 -1.94 7.52 1.08
N THR A 40 -2.12 8.53 1.91
CA THR A 40 -1.28 9.72 1.95
C THR A 40 -0.96 10.02 3.40
N SER A 41 0.32 10.19 3.70
CA SER A 41 0.78 10.56 5.03
C SER A 41 0.34 11.99 5.39
N LYS A 42 0.25 12.27 6.70
CA LYS A 42 -0.04 13.61 7.20
C LYS A 42 1.27 14.38 7.44
N ALA A 43 1.28 15.66 7.09
CA ALA A 43 2.30 16.59 7.57
C ALA A 43 2.30 16.61 9.13
N PRO A 44 3.44 16.88 9.80
CA PRO A 44 4.75 17.31 9.27
C PRO A 44 5.78 16.18 9.08
N ASP A 45 5.38 14.90 9.09
CA ASP A 45 6.34 13.79 9.17
C ASP A 45 7.20 13.66 7.90
N VAL A 46 6.65 13.05 6.86
CA VAL A 46 7.26 12.82 5.55
C VAL A 46 6.12 12.79 4.55
N GLU A 47 6.13 13.64 3.53
CA GLU A 47 5.15 13.59 2.45
C GLU A 47 5.39 12.34 1.58
N THR A 48 4.50 11.36 1.70
CA THR A 48 4.57 10.11 0.97
C THR A 48 3.17 9.55 0.77
N GLY A 49 3.01 8.70 -0.23
CA GLY A 49 1.75 8.05 -0.51
C GLY A 49 1.92 6.90 -1.48
N ILE A 50 0.92 6.03 -1.47
CA ILE A 50 0.79 4.90 -2.38
C ILE A 50 -0.68 4.75 -2.74
N ALA A 51 -0.95 4.48 -4.00
CA ALA A 51 -2.27 4.18 -4.54
C ALA A 51 -2.17 2.89 -5.35
N ILE A 52 -3.11 1.97 -5.12
CA ILE A 52 -3.28 0.74 -5.90
C ILE A 52 -4.65 0.84 -6.56
N TYR A 53 -4.76 0.40 -7.80
CA TYR A 53 -6.01 0.36 -8.56
C TYR A 53 -6.48 -1.08 -8.74
N SER A 54 -7.79 -1.27 -8.85
CA SER A 54 -8.41 -2.60 -8.96
C SER A 54 -8.05 -3.35 -10.24
N ASP A 55 -7.55 -2.64 -11.26
CA ASP A 55 -7.02 -3.21 -12.51
C ASP A 55 -5.54 -3.59 -12.42
N GLY A 56 -4.92 -3.40 -11.25
CA GLY A 56 -3.52 -3.69 -10.99
C GLY A 56 -2.56 -2.55 -11.34
N GLN A 57 -3.04 -1.39 -11.79
CA GLN A 57 -2.18 -0.21 -11.82
C GLN A 57 -1.84 0.24 -10.40
N PHE A 58 -0.77 1.01 -10.23
CA PHE A 58 -0.44 1.62 -8.94
C PHE A 58 0.38 2.91 -9.16
N SER A 59 0.40 3.76 -8.15
CA SER A 59 1.21 4.97 -8.10
C SER A 59 1.80 5.12 -6.71
N ALA A 60 3.01 5.62 -6.59
CA ALA A 60 3.58 6.01 -5.31
C ALA A 60 4.23 7.39 -5.44
N ALA A 61 4.12 8.20 -4.38
CA ALA A 61 4.51 9.60 -4.37
C ALA A 61 6.04 9.83 -4.38
N MET A 62 6.83 8.75 -4.42
CA MET A 62 8.26 8.83 -4.73
C MET A 62 8.44 8.81 -6.25
N PRO A 63 9.47 9.46 -6.82
CA PRO A 63 9.72 9.42 -8.26
C PRO A 63 10.00 7.98 -8.68
N LEU A 64 8.95 7.28 -9.09
CA LEU A 64 9.03 5.98 -9.73
C LEU A 64 8.96 6.26 -11.23
N HIS A 65 10.11 6.14 -11.88
CA HIS A 65 10.18 6.08 -13.33
C HIS A 65 9.19 5.03 -13.84
N GLY A 66 8.38 5.43 -14.83
CA GLY A 66 7.23 4.69 -15.37
C GLY A 66 7.37 3.18 -15.31
N ILE A 67 6.71 2.57 -14.32
CA ILE A 67 6.61 1.13 -14.22
C ILE A 67 5.47 0.72 -15.14
N ASP A 68 5.81 0.36 -16.39
CA ASP A 68 4.91 -0.27 -17.36
C ASP A 68 4.67 -1.74 -16.99
N SER A 69 4.10 -2.00 -15.81
CA SER A 69 3.72 -3.35 -15.39
C SER A 69 2.51 -3.33 -14.47
N VAL A 70 1.64 -4.31 -14.67
CA VAL A 70 0.42 -4.50 -13.87
C VAL A 70 0.73 -5.37 -12.65
N VAL A 71 0.26 -4.94 -11.50
CA VAL A 71 0.29 -5.68 -10.24
C VAL A 71 -0.72 -6.83 -10.33
N LYS A 72 -0.24 -8.04 -10.06
CA LYS A 72 -1.05 -9.24 -9.94
C LYS A 72 -1.30 -9.64 -8.49
N LYS A 73 -0.36 -9.31 -7.60
CA LYS A 73 -0.43 -9.68 -6.18
C LYS A 73 -0.02 -8.52 -5.29
N VAL A 74 -0.71 -8.41 -4.16
CA VAL A 74 -0.43 -7.44 -3.10
C VAL A 74 -0.11 -8.22 -1.83
N ILE A 75 1.06 -7.97 -1.28
CA ILE A 75 1.56 -8.63 -0.06
C ILE A 75 1.65 -7.58 1.03
N PHE A 76 0.86 -7.74 2.08
CA PHE A 76 0.84 -6.86 3.24
C PHE A 76 1.73 -7.42 4.34
N ASN A 77 2.67 -6.60 4.77
CA ASN A 77 3.43 -6.80 6.00
C ASN A 77 3.01 -5.75 7.03
N HIS A 78 3.49 -5.91 8.27
CA HIS A 78 3.21 -4.94 9.32
C HIS A 78 3.71 -3.54 8.94
N GLU A 79 4.87 -3.44 8.29
CA GLU A 79 5.58 -2.16 8.07
C GLU A 79 5.77 -1.84 6.58
N SER A 80 5.23 -2.66 5.69
CA SER A 80 5.42 -2.50 4.25
C SER A 80 4.32 -3.15 3.44
N ILE A 81 4.21 -2.74 2.18
CA ILE A 81 3.39 -3.38 1.17
C ILE A 81 4.27 -3.69 -0.02
N THR A 82 4.21 -4.94 -0.49
CA THR A 82 4.91 -5.37 -1.70
C THR A 82 3.90 -5.64 -2.81
N LEU A 83 4.13 -5.05 -3.97
CA LEU A 83 3.35 -5.18 -5.18
C LEU A 83 4.12 -6.04 -6.18
N LYS A 84 3.55 -7.18 -6.56
CA LYS A 84 4.18 -8.12 -7.49
C LYS A 84 3.36 -8.30 -8.76
N GLY A 85 4.04 -8.41 -9.89
CA GLY A 85 3.48 -8.74 -11.20
C GLY A 85 4.54 -9.42 -12.05
N ASP A 86 4.34 -9.49 -13.37
CA ASP A 86 5.26 -10.23 -14.25
C ASP A 86 6.65 -9.58 -14.31
N SER A 87 6.71 -8.25 -14.30
CA SER A 87 7.94 -7.46 -14.41
C SER A 87 8.08 -6.43 -13.29
N ILE A 88 7.32 -6.60 -12.20
CA ILE A 88 7.34 -5.69 -11.05
C ILE A 88 7.47 -6.46 -9.74
N ASP A 89 8.41 -6.01 -8.91
CA ASP A 89 8.53 -6.36 -7.49
C ASP A 89 8.86 -5.08 -6.71
N TYR A 90 7.81 -4.29 -6.42
CA TYR A 90 7.94 -3.00 -5.77
C TYR A 90 7.53 -3.10 -4.31
N THR A 91 8.41 -2.68 -3.38
CA THR A 91 8.09 -2.65 -1.96
C THR A 91 8.02 -1.21 -1.45
N TYR A 92 6.82 -0.79 -1.05
CA TYR A 92 6.59 0.42 -0.29
C TYR A 92 6.82 0.16 1.20
N ARG A 93 7.83 0.82 1.78
CA ARG A 93 8.08 0.75 3.23
C ARG A 93 7.49 1.97 3.90
N ILE A 94 6.68 1.74 4.93
CA ILE A 94 6.10 2.83 5.73
C ILE A 94 7.25 3.47 6.52
N PRO A 95 7.50 4.79 6.37
CA PRO A 95 8.56 5.47 7.11
C PRO A 95 8.40 5.30 8.62
N PRO A 96 9.49 5.08 9.39
CA PRO A 96 9.43 4.90 10.84
C PRO A 96 8.77 6.08 11.58
N GLN A 97 8.87 7.30 11.04
CA GLN A 97 8.23 8.48 11.62
C GLN A 97 6.70 8.33 11.64
N ILE A 98 6.14 7.74 10.59
CA ILE A 98 4.70 7.49 10.46
C ILE A 98 4.29 6.29 11.29
N LEU A 99 5.09 5.21 11.29
CA LEU A 99 4.79 4.00 12.09
C LEU A 99 4.66 4.29 13.60
N LYS A 100 5.36 5.29 14.12
CA LYS A 100 5.24 5.72 15.52
C LYS A 100 3.82 6.14 15.91
N ARG A 101 2.99 6.58 14.95
CA ARG A 101 1.60 6.97 15.17
C ARG A 101 0.64 5.79 15.33
N ARG A 102 1.12 4.56 15.11
CA ARG A 102 0.27 3.37 15.18
C ARG A 102 -0.12 3.08 16.63
N GLY A 103 -1.34 3.43 17.01
CA GLY A 103 -1.88 3.21 18.36
C GLY A 103 -1.83 4.42 19.29
N GLU A 104 -1.47 5.61 18.79
CA GLU A 104 -1.84 6.89 19.39
C GLU A 104 -3.34 7.18 19.18
#